data_AF-A0A9N9PED2-F1
#
_entry.id   AF-A0A9N9PED2-F1
#
_cell.length_a   1.000
_cell.length_b   1.000
_cell.length_c   1.000
_cell.angle_alpha   90.00
_cell.angle_beta   90.00
_cell.angle_gamma   90.00
#
_symmetry.space_group_name_H-M   'P 1'
#
loop_
_entity.id
_entity.type
_entity.pdbx_description
1 polymer ?
#
loop_
_entity_poly.entity_id
_entity_poly.type
_entity_poly.pdbx_seq_one_letter_code
_entity_poly.pdbx_strand_id
1 'polypeptide(L)'
;MRCEKSNYPEDPNIVFKDNSQIFKYRIIKKGVYPPKHKLKYTRRPAKYPIPHNYIVQTMYLKKNYVVEYLICYVDDKPLYQILFGKDLEKSVESDQSPSYAAYLYCKELTKDISNKNINANSKLSGLLLFGLRYKSVEAICKTLPSNKFVQIKLFHNYSASTQRKRILGLREQLQEFIEEEKENFFHPNDSI
;
A
#
# COMPACT_ATOMS: atom_id res chain seq x y z
N MET A 1 -10.71 -21.79 13.79
CA MET A 1 -9.31 -21.68 14.24
C MET A 1 -8.58 -20.73 13.31
N ARG A 2 -8.09 -19.59 13.84
CA ARG A 2 -7.32 -18.62 13.05
C ARG A 2 -5.89 -19.12 12.91
N CYS A 3 -5.40 -19.29 11.68
CA CYS A 3 -4.09 -19.89 11.43
C CYS A 3 -3.42 -19.23 10.23
N GLU A 4 -2.17 -18.84 10.43
CA GLU A 4 -1.24 -18.39 9.40
C GLU A 4 -0.42 -19.60 8.93
N LYS A 5 -0.35 -19.80 7.61
CA LYS A 5 0.56 -20.76 6.98
C LYS A 5 1.51 -19.98 6.07
N SER A 6 2.80 -20.01 6.39
CA SER A 6 3.83 -19.23 5.72
C SER A 6 5.21 -19.84 5.95
N ASN A 7 6.04 -19.81 4.90
CA ASN A 7 7.49 -20.00 4.96
C ASN A 7 8.20 -18.68 4.60
N TYR A 8 7.72 -17.55 5.14
CA TYR A 8 8.32 -16.24 4.90
C TYR A 8 9.60 -16.11 5.75
N PRO A 9 10.75 -15.67 5.18
CA PRO A 9 10.88 -14.90 3.95
C PRO A 9 11.14 -15.71 2.67
N GLU A 10 11.34 -17.03 2.75
CA GLU A 10 11.68 -17.86 1.58
C GLU A 10 10.58 -17.83 0.51
N ASP A 11 9.32 -17.86 0.95
CA ASP A 11 8.14 -17.66 0.10
C ASP A 11 7.42 -16.36 0.47
N PRO A 12 7.26 -15.38 -0.46
CA PRO A 12 6.52 -14.16 -0.20
C PRO A 12 5.01 -14.38 -0.03
N ASN A 13 4.50 -15.59 -0.33
CA ASN A 13 3.10 -15.91 -0.22
C ASN A 13 2.73 -16.36 1.21
N ILE A 14 1.63 -15.79 1.72
CA ILE A 14 1.10 -16.10 3.04
C ILE A 14 -0.37 -16.48 2.89
N VAL A 15 -0.78 -17.60 3.48
CA VAL A 15 -2.18 -18.00 3.53
C VAL A 15 -2.68 -17.82 4.95
N PHE A 16 -3.69 -16.96 5.12
CA PHE A 16 -4.37 -16.76 6.39
C PHE A 16 -5.77 -17.34 6.33
N LYS A 17 -6.07 -18.27 7.23
CA LYS A 17 -7.42 -18.80 7.42
C LYS A 17 -8.07 -18.09 8.60
N ASP A 18 -9.08 -17.28 8.32
CA ASP A 18 -10.02 -16.81 9.34
C ASP A 18 -11.23 -17.75 9.42
N ASN A 19 -12.05 -17.61 10.46
CA ASN A 19 -13.17 -18.53 10.72
C ASN A 19 -14.18 -18.61 9.56
N SER A 20 -14.26 -17.59 8.70
CA SER A 20 -15.23 -17.51 7.59
C SER A 20 -14.60 -17.37 6.20
N GLN A 21 -13.29 -17.07 6.10
CA GLN A 21 -12.67 -16.72 4.84
C GLN A 21 -11.19 -17.07 4.82
N ILE A 22 -10.73 -17.52 3.63
CA ILE A 22 -9.32 -17.70 3.34
C ILE A 22 -8.85 -16.47 2.58
N PHE A 23 -7.75 -15.90 3.05
CA PHE A 23 -7.08 -14.81 2.39
C PHE A 23 -5.71 -15.28 1.94
N LYS A 24 -5.36 -14.98 0.68
CA LYS A 24 -4.03 -15.22 0.14
C LYS A 24 -3.34 -13.88 -0.01
N TYR A 25 -2.14 -13.78 0.52
CA TYR A 25 -1.33 -12.57 0.48
C TYR A 25 -0.05 -12.86 -0.26
N ARG A 26 0.47 -11.84 -0.94
CA ARG A 26 1.81 -11.82 -1.49
C ARG A 26 2.50 -10.57 -0.99
N ILE A 27 3.55 -10.73 -0.20
CA ILE A 27 4.36 -9.63 0.31
C ILE A 27 5.23 -9.12 -0.85
N ILE A 28 4.91 -7.92 -1.36
CA ILE A 28 5.70 -7.25 -2.40
C ILE A 28 6.86 -6.49 -1.74
N LYS A 29 6.56 -5.77 -0.65
CA LYS A 29 7.54 -5.05 0.14
C LYS A 29 7.19 -5.14 1.62
N LYS A 30 8.08 -5.70 2.44
CA LYS A 30 7.88 -5.82 3.89
C LYS A 30 7.95 -4.50 4.66
N GLY A 31 8.52 -3.46 4.06
CA GLY A 31 8.74 -2.18 4.71
C GLY A 31 9.75 -2.26 5.88
N VAL A 32 9.82 -1.17 6.64
CA VAL A 32 10.67 -1.05 7.84
C VAL A 32 9.89 -0.35 8.95
N TYR A 33 10.16 -0.69 10.21
CA TYR A 33 9.54 0.05 11.31
C TYR A 33 10.24 1.39 11.52
N PRO A 34 9.47 2.50 11.60
CA PRO A 34 10.02 3.78 12.02
C PRO A 34 10.73 3.71 13.38
N PRO A 35 11.59 4.69 13.69
CA PRO A 35 12.16 4.85 15.03
C PRO A 35 11.07 4.86 16.11
N LYS A 36 11.39 4.37 17.32
CA LYS A 36 10.43 4.18 18.42
C LYS A 36 9.54 5.41 18.71
N HIS A 37 10.09 6.63 18.63
CA HIS A 37 9.35 7.86 18.89
C HIS A 37 8.32 8.23 17.80
N LYS A 38 8.43 7.64 16.59
CA LYS A 38 7.53 7.83 15.44
C LYS A 38 6.62 6.63 15.18
N LEU A 39 7.01 5.44 15.64
CA LEU A 39 6.29 4.19 15.39
C LEU A 39 4.85 4.25 15.90
N LYS A 40 3.89 4.08 14.99
CA LYS A 40 2.47 3.95 15.32
C LYS A 40 2.06 2.49 15.45
N TYR A 41 0.93 2.29 16.12
CA TYR A 41 0.34 0.98 16.37
C TYR A 41 -1.14 0.97 16.04
N THR A 42 -1.67 -0.21 15.70
CA THR A 42 -3.11 -0.41 15.54
C THR A 42 -3.86 -0.23 16.87
N ARG A 43 -5.16 0.09 16.80
CA ARG A 43 -6.02 0.22 17.99
C ARG A 43 -6.15 -1.12 18.74
N ARG A 44 -6.32 -1.03 20.07
CA ARG A 44 -6.62 -2.16 20.98
C ARG A 44 -7.86 -2.96 20.49
N PRO A 45 -7.99 -4.26 20.81
CA PRO A 45 -7.20 -5.03 21.78
C PRO A 45 -5.82 -5.48 21.27
N ALA A 46 -5.66 -5.72 19.97
CA ALA A 46 -4.39 -6.14 19.39
C ALA A 46 -3.59 -4.94 18.88
N LYS A 47 -2.38 -4.74 19.42
CA LYS A 47 -1.46 -3.65 19.03
C LYS A 47 -0.38 -4.20 18.10
N TYR A 48 -0.53 -3.98 16.80
CA TYR A 48 0.47 -4.32 15.80
C TYR A 48 1.25 -3.07 15.38
N PRO A 49 2.60 -3.13 15.31
CA PRO A 49 3.42 -2.04 14.83
C PRO A 49 3.17 -1.79 13.34
N ILE A 50 3.15 -0.52 12.94
CA ILE A 50 2.79 -0.12 11.57
C ILE A 50 4.07 0.16 10.78
N PRO A 51 4.39 -0.64 9.74
CA PRO A 51 5.58 -0.47 8.92
C PRO A 51 5.45 0.72 7.96
N HIS A 52 6.59 1.26 7.56
CA HIS A 52 6.74 2.24 6.50
C HIS A 52 7.18 1.57 5.19
N ASN A 53 6.68 2.05 4.05
CA ASN A 53 6.92 1.49 2.72
C ASN A 53 6.57 0.00 2.64
N TYR A 54 5.44 -0.37 3.25
CA TYR A 54 4.90 -1.71 3.19
C TYR A 54 3.92 -1.84 2.02
N ILE A 55 4.07 -2.91 1.26
CA ILE A 55 3.24 -3.24 0.09
C ILE A 55 2.87 -4.72 0.17
N VAL A 56 1.57 -4.99 0.17
CA VAL A 56 1.03 -6.35 0.10
C VAL A 56 -0.09 -6.42 -0.90
N GLN A 57 -0.08 -7.50 -1.69
CA GLN A 57 -1.21 -7.85 -2.52
C GLN A 57 -2.06 -8.87 -1.78
N THR A 58 -3.37 -8.63 -1.73
CA THR A 58 -4.32 -9.55 -1.11
C THR A 58 -5.34 -10.01 -2.14
N MET A 59 -5.52 -11.32 -2.17
CA MET A 59 -6.58 -12.00 -2.89
C MET A 59 -7.56 -12.61 -1.89
N TYR A 60 -8.79 -12.12 -1.93
CA TYR A 60 -9.90 -12.58 -1.11
C TYR A 60 -11.16 -12.40 -1.96
N LEU A 61 -12.09 -13.36 -1.92
CA LEU A 61 -13.24 -13.56 -2.84
C LEU A 61 -13.00 -14.60 -3.93
N LYS A 62 -14.11 -15.25 -4.35
CA LYS A 62 -14.13 -16.33 -5.36
C LYS A 62 -13.66 -15.91 -6.76
N LYS A 63 -13.60 -14.60 -7.05
CA LYS A 63 -13.25 -14.05 -8.37
C LYS A 63 -11.79 -13.65 -8.53
N ASN A 64 -10.90 -13.96 -7.57
CA ASN A 64 -9.47 -13.61 -7.61
C ASN A 64 -9.21 -12.11 -7.89
N TYR A 65 -9.98 -11.21 -7.28
CA TYR A 65 -9.63 -9.78 -7.32
C TYR A 65 -8.30 -9.58 -6.61
N VAL A 66 -7.34 -9.02 -7.33
CA VAL A 66 -6.07 -8.58 -6.77
C VAL A 66 -6.27 -7.15 -6.27
N VAL A 67 -6.02 -6.95 -4.99
CA VAL A 67 -6.07 -5.63 -4.36
C VAL A 67 -4.70 -5.39 -3.73
N GLU A 68 -4.12 -4.24 -3.99
CA GLU A 68 -2.82 -3.85 -3.44
C GLU A 68 -3.01 -2.86 -2.30
N TYR A 69 -2.27 -3.09 -1.21
CA TYR A 69 -2.34 -2.31 0.01
C TYR A 69 -0.98 -1.69 0.28
N LEU A 70 -0.96 -0.37 0.40
CA LEU A 70 0.23 0.42 0.67
C LEU A 70 0.14 1.08 2.04
N ILE A 71 1.26 1.07 2.76
CA ILE A 71 1.44 1.88 3.97
C ILE A 71 2.72 2.68 3.85
N CYS A 72 2.56 4.00 3.83
CA CYS A 72 3.64 4.97 3.81
C CYS A 72 3.53 5.88 5.04
N TYR A 73 4.65 6.42 5.49
CA TYR A 73 4.64 7.45 6.54
C TYR A 73 4.89 8.77 5.86
N VAL A 74 3.91 9.66 5.97
CA VAL A 74 3.94 11.01 5.44
C VAL A 74 3.85 11.94 6.65
N ASP A 75 4.86 12.78 6.84
CA ASP A 75 4.93 13.71 7.98
C ASP A 75 4.67 13.03 9.34
N ASP A 76 5.35 11.88 9.57
CA ASP A 76 5.28 11.07 10.78
C ASP A 76 3.92 10.42 11.08
N LYS A 77 3.01 10.42 10.11
CA LYS A 77 1.71 9.74 10.17
C LYS A 77 1.60 8.66 9.10
N PRO A 78 1.05 7.48 9.44
CA PRO A 78 0.80 6.45 8.45
C PRO A 78 -0.36 6.86 7.54
N LEU A 79 -0.12 6.80 6.23
CA LEU A 79 -1.11 6.88 5.18
C LEU A 79 -1.38 5.45 4.69
N TYR A 80 -2.65 5.05 4.71
CA TYR A 80 -3.13 3.75 4.28
C TYR A 80 -3.77 3.91 2.91
N GLN A 81 -3.18 3.28 1.90
CA GLN A 81 -3.66 3.32 0.52
C GLN A 81 -4.11 1.93 0.07
N ILE A 82 -5.19 1.88 -0.70
CA ILE A 82 -5.74 0.66 -1.29
C ILE A 82 -5.93 0.91 -2.77
N LEU A 83 -5.25 0.14 -3.61
CA LEU A 83 -5.39 0.16 -5.06
C LEU A 83 -6.17 -1.07 -5.53
N PHE A 84 -7.13 -0.87 -6.41
CA PHE A 84 -8.06 -1.90 -6.87
C PHE A 84 -8.64 -1.56 -8.24
N GLY A 85 -9.48 -2.45 -8.78
CA GLY A 85 -10.04 -2.31 -10.12
C GLY A 85 -9.22 -3.04 -11.17
N LYS A 86 -9.55 -2.82 -12.45
CA LYS A 86 -8.75 -3.37 -13.55
C LYS A 86 -7.41 -2.65 -13.53
N ASP A 87 -6.32 -3.40 -13.61
CA ASP A 87 -4.95 -2.87 -13.65
C ASP A 87 -4.62 -1.88 -12.50
N LEU A 88 -5.28 -2.01 -11.34
CA LEU A 88 -5.10 -1.15 -10.15
C LEU A 88 -5.40 0.35 -10.38
N GLU A 89 -6.28 0.67 -11.33
CA GLU A 89 -6.61 2.04 -11.73
C GLU A 89 -7.31 2.89 -10.66
N LYS A 90 -8.00 2.26 -9.68
CA LYS A 90 -8.75 2.95 -8.63
C LYS A 90 -7.96 2.94 -7.34
N SER A 91 -8.09 4.03 -6.58
CA SER A 91 -7.47 4.12 -5.26
C SER A 91 -8.39 4.77 -4.22
N VAL A 92 -8.22 4.36 -2.97
CA VAL A 92 -8.71 5.08 -1.80
C VAL A 92 -7.59 5.23 -0.79
N GLU A 93 -7.63 6.30 -0.01
CA GLU A 93 -6.64 6.55 1.02
C GLU A 93 -7.25 7.07 2.32
N SER A 94 -6.52 6.88 3.42
CA SER A 94 -6.90 7.35 4.74
C SER A 94 -5.66 7.51 5.60
N ASP A 95 -5.59 8.59 6.36
CA ASP A 95 -4.59 8.81 7.41
C ASP A 95 -5.12 8.42 8.81
N GLN A 96 -6.39 8.02 8.90
CA GLN A 96 -7.05 7.77 10.18
C GLN A 96 -6.75 6.37 10.73
N SER A 97 -6.97 5.33 9.91
CA SER A 97 -6.72 3.94 10.29
C SER A 97 -6.86 2.97 9.10
N PRO A 98 -6.29 1.75 9.17
CA PRO A 98 -6.50 0.71 8.16
C PRO A 98 -7.98 0.33 8.02
N SER A 99 -8.73 0.34 9.12
CA SER A 99 -10.16 0.02 9.12
C SER A 99 -10.99 1.08 8.40
N TYR A 100 -10.62 2.36 8.52
CA TYR A 100 -11.31 3.42 7.80
C TYR A 100 -10.97 3.39 6.30
N ALA A 101 -9.71 3.12 5.94
CA ALA A 101 -9.34 2.86 4.54
C ALA A 101 -10.17 1.70 3.95
N ALA A 102 -10.28 0.58 4.69
CA ALA A 102 -11.10 -0.56 4.28
C ALA A 102 -12.58 -0.21 4.12
N TYR A 103 -13.12 0.65 4.99
CA TYR A 103 -14.48 1.16 4.85
C TYR A 103 -14.66 1.98 3.56
N LEU A 104 -13.74 2.89 3.26
CA LEU A 104 -13.76 3.67 2.01
C LEU A 104 -13.69 2.75 0.78
N TYR A 105 -12.81 1.76 0.82
CA TYR A 105 -12.69 0.76 -0.24
C TYR A 105 -14.01 0.00 -0.43
N CYS A 106 -14.63 -0.50 0.64
CA CYS A 106 -15.93 -1.17 0.56
C CYS A 106 -16.99 -0.26 -0.07
N LYS A 107 -17.01 1.02 0.32
CA LYS A 107 -17.96 2.01 -0.18
C LYS A 107 -17.78 2.25 -1.69
N GLU A 108 -16.54 2.40 -2.18
CA GLU A 108 -16.28 2.55 -3.61
C GLU A 108 -16.59 1.26 -4.38
N LEU A 109 -16.20 0.10 -3.84
CA LEU A 109 -16.49 -1.20 -4.42
C LEU A 109 -18.01 -1.42 -4.60
N THR A 110 -18.84 -0.94 -3.67
CA THR A 110 -20.30 -1.04 -3.80
C THR A 110 -20.90 -0.17 -4.88
N LYS A 111 -20.29 0.97 -5.21
CA LYS A 111 -20.74 1.82 -6.32
C LYS A 111 -20.45 1.19 -7.67
N ASP A 112 -19.30 0.52 -7.79
CA ASP A 112 -18.92 -0.20 -9.00
C ASP A 112 -19.76 -1.46 -9.25
N ILE A 113 -20.28 -2.08 -8.18
CA ILE A 113 -20.92 -3.41 -8.22
C ILE A 113 -22.46 -3.33 -8.02
N SER A 114 -23.09 -2.16 -8.19
CA SER A 114 -24.56 -2.02 -8.13
C SER A 114 -25.34 -2.79 -9.23
N ASN A 115 -24.73 -3.79 -9.87
CA ASN A 115 -25.38 -4.79 -10.74
C ASN A 115 -25.18 -6.26 -10.30
N LYS A 116 -24.63 -6.59 -9.11
CA LYS A 116 -24.71 -7.98 -8.59
C LYS A 116 -24.50 -8.10 -7.08
N ASN A 117 -25.48 -8.74 -6.42
CA ASN A 117 -25.52 -9.19 -5.02
C ASN A 117 -24.15 -9.49 -4.38
N ILE A 118 -23.53 -8.48 -3.76
CA ILE A 118 -22.49 -8.67 -2.76
C ILE A 118 -22.99 -7.97 -1.49
N ASN A 119 -23.13 -8.73 -0.41
CA ASN A 119 -23.50 -8.21 0.89
C ASN A 119 -22.38 -7.29 1.41
N ALA A 120 -22.48 -6.00 1.07
CA ALA A 120 -21.68 -4.88 1.57
C ALA A 120 -21.62 -4.80 3.11
N ASN A 121 -22.54 -5.51 3.78
CA ASN A 121 -22.68 -5.53 5.23
C ASN A 121 -21.64 -6.37 5.97
N SER A 122 -20.82 -7.18 5.26
CA SER A 122 -19.68 -7.83 5.92
C SER A 122 -18.57 -6.79 6.13
N LYS A 123 -18.42 -6.30 7.37
CA LYS A 123 -17.32 -5.42 7.77
C LYS A 123 -15.98 -6.13 7.50
N LEU A 124 -15.37 -5.87 6.33
CA LEU A 124 -14.01 -6.31 6.06
C LEU A 124 -13.09 -5.69 7.11
N SER A 125 -12.37 -6.53 7.85
CA SER A 125 -11.42 -6.06 8.85
C SER A 125 -10.22 -5.46 8.11
N GLY A 126 -10.02 -4.15 8.21
CA GLY A 126 -8.85 -3.49 7.61
C GLY A 126 -7.52 -4.12 8.05
N LEU A 127 -7.43 -4.61 9.30
CA LEU A 127 -6.23 -5.34 9.75
C LEU A 127 -5.95 -6.64 8.99
N LEU A 128 -7.01 -7.31 8.50
CA LEU A 128 -6.85 -8.51 7.68
C LEU A 128 -6.45 -8.11 6.26
N LEU A 129 -7.16 -7.13 5.68
CA LEU A 129 -6.86 -6.65 4.33
C LEU A 129 -5.40 -6.19 4.16
N PHE A 130 -4.89 -5.41 5.10
CA PHE A 130 -3.50 -4.94 5.13
C PHE A 130 -2.51 -5.98 5.66
N GLY A 131 -2.96 -7.16 6.08
CA GLY A 131 -2.08 -8.21 6.59
C GLY A 131 -1.20 -7.84 7.79
N LEU A 132 -1.63 -6.89 8.60
CA LEU A 132 -0.85 -6.40 9.75
C LEU A 132 -0.79 -7.40 10.92
N ARG A 133 -1.49 -8.54 10.82
CA ARG A 133 -1.54 -9.55 11.88
C ARG A 133 -0.45 -10.63 11.77
N TYR A 134 0.39 -10.61 10.73
CA TYR A 134 1.32 -11.71 10.47
C TYR A 134 2.52 -11.72 11.39
N LYS A 135 2.69 -12.82 12.09
CA LYS A 135 3.83 -13.01 12.98
C LYS A 135 5.12 -13.15 12.19
N SER A 136 5.06 -13.80 11.02
CA SER A 136 6.23 -13.98 10.14
C SER A 136 6.78 -12.65 9.64
N VAL A 137 5.92 -11.78 9.09
CA VAL A 137 6.34 -10.45 8.60
C VAL A 137 6.81 -9.58 9.76
N GLU A 138 6.10 -9.59 10.89
CA GLU A 138 6.49 -8.82 12.09
C GLU A 138 7.88 -9.24 12.60
N ALA A 139 8.17 -10.54 12.66
CA ALA A 139 9.45 -11.06 13.13
C ALA A 139 10.61 -10.55 12.26
N ILE A 140 10.44 -10.54 10.94
CA ILE A 140 11.46 -10.08 10.01
C ILE A 140 11.59 -8.55 10.02
N CYS A 141 10.49 -7.82 10.16
CA CYS A 141 10.55 -6.36 10.27
C CYS A 141 11.25 -5.90 11.54
N LYS A 142 11.22 -6.69 12.63
CA LYS A 142 11.95 -6.39 13.87
C LYS A 142 13.45 -6.57 13.77
N THR A 143 13.96 -7.39 12.86
CA THR A 143 15.42 -7.58 12.68
C THR A 143 16.06 -6.51 11.80
N LEU A 144 15.25 -5.68 11.12
CA LEU A 144 15.74 -4.61 10.26
C LEU A 144 16.06 -3.35 11.07
N PRO A 145 17.21 -2.70 10.80
CA PRO A 145 17.57 -1.48 11.50
C PRO A 145 16.67 -0.33 11.06
N SER A 146 16.15 0.44 12.03
CA SER A 146 15.28 1.61 11.79
C SER A 146 15.98 2.75 11.04
N ASN A 147 17.30 2.72 10.88
CA ASN A 147 18.06 3.71 10.10
C ASN A 147 17.74 3.67 8.59
N LYS A 148 17.09 2.62 8.10
CA LYS A 148 16.56 2.54 6.73
C LYS A 148 15.22 3.26 6.53
N PHE A 149 14.66 3.85 7.59
CA PHE A 149 13.47 4.68 7.50
C PHE A 149 13.80 6.02 6.84
N VAL A 150 13.41 6.19 5.58
CA VAL A 150 13.52 7.46 4.86
C VAL A 150 12.14 8.11 4.88
N GLN A 151 12.00 9.21 5.61
CA GLN A 151 10.72 9.91 5.74
C GLN A 151 10.30 10.51 4.40
N ILE A 152 9.05 10.27 4.01
CA ILE A 152 8.41 10.99 2.91
C ILE A 152 7.82 12.26 3.51
N LYS A 153 8.27 13.41 3.01
CA LYS A 153 7.77 14.73 3.38
C LYS A 153 6.96 15.30 2.22
N LEU A 154 5.78 15.85 2.51
CA LEU A 154 4.92 16.45 1.48
C LEU A 154 5.64 17.60 0.78
N PHE A 155 5.34 17.77 -0.52
CA PHE A 155 6.02 18.77 -1.34
C PHE A 155 5.94 20.18 -0.74
N HIS A 156 4.74 20.58 -0.31
CA HIS A 156 4.50 21.90 0.28
C HIS A 156 5.21 22.11 1.63
N ASN A 157 5.63 21.03 2.32
CA ASN A 157 6.34 21.12 3.59
C ASN A 157 7.85 21.37 3.41
N TYR A 158 8.39 21.24 2.20
CA TYR A 158 9.79 21.61 1.92
C TYR A 158 9.98 23.13 1.90
N SER A 159 11.20 23.59 2.15
CA SER A 159 11.55 25.00 1.90
C SER A 159 11.39 25.34 0.41
N ALA A 160 11.14 26.61 0.10
CA ALA A 160 10.99 27.06 -1.29
C ALA A 160 12.20 26.66 -2.18
N SER A 161 13.42 26.69 -1.62
CA SER A 161 14.63 26.27 -2.33
C SER A 161 14.63 24.78 -2.66
N THR A 162 14.23 23.92 -1.71
CA THR A 162 14.14 22.47 -1.93
C THR A 162 13.00 22.12 -2.88
N GLN A 163 11.86 22.82 -2.77
CA GLN A 163 10.75 22.69 -3.72
C GLN A 163 11.22 22.98 -5.15
N ARG A 164 11.89 24.12 -5.36
CA ARG A 164 12.44 24.51 -6.67
C ARG A 164 13.44 23.49 -7.22
N LYS A 165 14.35 22.98 -6.39
CA LYS A 165 15.31 21.94 -6.80
C LYS A 165 14.61 20.66 -7.27
N ARG A 166 13.56 20.22 -6.56
CA ARG A 166 12.80 19.03 -6.96
C ARG A 166 12.00 19.23 -8.24
N ILE A 167 11.38 20.40 -8.42
CA ILE A 167 10.69 20.74 -9.67
C ILE A 167 11.68 20.73 -10.83
N LEU A 168 12.87 21.31 -10.65
CA LEU A 168 13.88 21.35 -11.70
C LEU A 168 14.36 19.94 -12.07
N GLY A 169 14.66 19.09 -11.09
CA GLY A 169 15.05 17.69 -11.37
C GLY A 169 13.96 16.88 -12.08
N LEU A 170 12.68 17.08 -11.71
CA LEU A 170 11.57 16.45 -12.44
C LEU A 170 11.47 16.95 -13.88
N ARG A 171 11.70 18.26 -14.11
CA ARG A 171 11.70 18.84 -15.45
C ARG A 171 12.82 18.23 -16.31
N GLU A 172 14.02 18.09 -15.76
CA GLU A 172 15.16 17.49 -16.45
C GLU A 172 14.87 16.03 -16.83
N GLN A 173 14.39 15.23 -15.88
CA GLN A 173 14.01 13.83 -16.13
C GLN A 173 12.91 13.69 -17.18
N LEU A 174 11.89 14.55 -17.13
CA LEU A 174 10.79 14.52 -18.08
C LEU A 174 11.27 14.93 -19.49
N GLN A 175 12.19 15.90 -19.56
CA GLN A 175 12.82 16.31 -20.81
C GLN A 175 13.66 15.17 -21.40
N GLU A 176 14.51 14.53 -20.60
CA GLU A 176 15.30 13.35 -21.02
C GLU A 176 14.39 12.23 -21.56
N PHE A 177 13.32 11.91 -20.83
CA PHE A 177 12.35 10.90 -21.27
C PHE A 177 11.68 11.26 -22.60
N ILE A 178 11.25 12.52 -22.77
CA ILE A 178 10.65 12.97 -24.03
C ILE A 178 11.66 12.89 -25.17
N GLU A 179 12.91 13.31 -24.95
CA GLU A 179 13.97 13.24 -25.96
C GLU A 179 14.34 11.81 -26.34
N GLU A 180 14.23 10.85 -25.40
CA GLU A 180 14.44 9.43 -25.66
C GLU A 180 13.26 8.81 -26.44
N GLU A 181 12.03 9.16 -26.09
CA GLU A 181 10.83 8.58 -26.71
C GLU A 181 10.42 9.26 -28.02
N LYS A 182 10.87 10.49 -28.30
CA LYS A 182 10.43 11.21 -29.50
C LYS A 182 10.76 10.45 -30.79
N GLU A 183 11.89 9.74 -30.83
CA GLU A 183 12.33 8.95 -31.98
C GLU A 183 11.47 7.68 -32.17
N ASN A 184 10.81 7.21 -31.11
CA ASN A 184 9.93 6.04 -31.14
C ASN A 184 8.50 6.38 -31.58
N PHE A 185 8.06 7.63 -31.36
CA PHE A 185 6.66 8.04 -31.56
C PHE A 185 6.44 9.02 -32.71
N PHE A 186 7.42 9.87 -33.04
CA PHE A 186 7.27 10.86 -34.11
C PHE A 186 7.96 10.38 -35.38
N HIS A 187 7.31 10.59 -36.52
CA HIS A 187 7.93 10.36 -37.81
C HIS A 187 8.96 11.47 -38.05
N PRO A 188 10.12 11.22 -38.70
CA PRO A 188 11.15 12.24 -38.96
C PRO A 188 10.71 13.46 -39.79
N ASN A 189 9.46 13.50 -40.27
CA ASN A 189 8.87 14.64 -40.96
C ASN A 189 7.89 15.44 -40.08
N ASP A 190 7.62 14.97 -38.87
CA ASP A 190 6.76 15.67 -37.92
C ASP A 190 7.54 16.86 -37.35
N SER A 191 6.98 18.05 -37.49
CA SER A 191 7.57 19.29 -36.97
C SER A 191 7.20 19.42 -35.49
N ILE A 192 8.18 19.26 -34.59
CA ILE A 192 8.02 19.52 -33.14
C ILE A 192 8.39 20.96 -32.83
#